data_AF-A0A5D0PYH2-F1
#
_entry.id   AF-A0A5D0PYH2-F1
#
_cell.length_a   1.000
_cell.length_b   1.000
_cell.length_c   1.000
_cell.angle_alpha   90.00
_cell.angle_beta   90.00
_cell.angle_gamma   90.00
#
_symmetry.space_group_name_H-M   'P 1'
#
loop_
_entity.id
_entity.type
_entity.pdbx_description
1 polymer ?
#
loop_
_entity_poly.entity_id
_entity_poly.type
_entity_poly.pdbx_seq_one_letter_code
_entity_poly.pdbx_strand_id
1 'polypeptide(L)'
;MSLTSGETPDADGRLEAGARRDGFEKTGNCGLLAFCDLVTRIRGVQHVTWRGIAALTLALAAVSCGYGNPVPGGLTGLMVNADGQLTMVAAWCGRAPDGVVVYRRAADELLEQADVRAPVLTGGIASMNLEEKPSDWSLQEGSLSFDEGQVYKVHAYSSETHVKLLGAEFTTESKKKISRGQVLIQNHAGATKDVLLTEDEFKAQAKYLC
;
A
#
# COMPACT_ATOMS: atom_id res chain seq x y z
N MET A 1 60.03 -14.15 14.60
CA MET A 1 59.68 -13.39 13.39
C MET A 1 58.58 -12.44 13.80
N SER A 2 58.91 -11.16 13.89
CA SER A 2 58.04 -10.07 14.34
C SER A 2 57.68 -9.22 13.13
N LEU A 3 56.39 -9.00 12.89
CA LEU A 3 55.85 -7.98 11.99
C LEU A 3 54.50 -7.56 12.60
N THR A 4 54.48 -6.56 13.49
CA THR A 4 54.17 -5.13 13.23
C THR A 4 52.72 -4.89 12.83
N SER A 5 51.94 -4.53 13.85
CA SER A 5 50.61 -3.92 13.82
C SER A 5 50.69 -2.55 13.16
N GLY A 6 49.87 -2.31 12.13
CA GLY A 6 49.71 -1.03 11.46
C GLY A 6 48.39 -0.39 11.88
N GLU A 7 48.50 0.61 12.73
CA GLU A 7 47.46 1.52 13.21
C GLU A 7 47.33 2.69 12.21
N THR A 8 46.13 3.15 11.88
CA THR A 8 45.85 4.46 11.23
C THR A 8 44.34 4.75 11.19
N PRO A 9 43.90 6.02 11.06
CA PRO A 9 43.36 6.78 12.18
C PRO A 9 41.89 7.19 12.02
N ASP A 10 41.33 7.63 13.15
CA ASP A 10 40.04 8.28 13.30
C ASP A 10 39.78 9.37 12.26
N ALA A 11 38.67 9.22 11.53
CA ALA A 11 38.08 10.27 10.71
C ALA A 11 36.91 10.89 11.47
N ASP A 12 37.19 12.03 12.08
CA ASP A 12 36.28 12.89 12.82
C ASP A 12 35.31 13.59 11.83
N GLY A 13 34.17 12.93 11.61
CA GLY A 13 33.10 13.36 10.71
C GLY A 13 32.07 14.24 11.41
N ARG A 14 32.40 15.53 11.54
CA ARG A 14 31.55 16.69 11.84
C ARG A 14 30.05 16.50 11.51
N LEU A 15 29.23 16.34 12.54
CA LEU A 15 27.76 16.36 12.47
C LEU A 15 27.25 17.78 12.23
N GLU A 16 26.78 18.06 11.02
CA GLU A 16 25.97 19.25 10.73
C GLU A 16 24.52 19.01 11.18
N ALA A 17 24.10 19.75 12.20
CA ALA A 17 22.73 19.80 12.67
C ALA A 17 21.86 20.57 11.66
N GLY A 18 21.33 19.85 10.67
CA GLY A 18 20.30 20.35 9.76
C GLY A 18 18.93 20.36 10.46
N ALA A 19 18.53 21.52 11.00
CA ALA A 19 17.18 21.77 11.46
C ALA A 19 16.19 21.65 10.28
N ARG A 20 15.53 20.48 10.15
CA ARG A 20 14.49 20.24 9.17
C ARG A 20 13.17 20.78 9.71
N ARG A 21 12.68 21.82 9.06
CA ARG A 21 11.41 22.49 9.35
C ARG A 21 10.25 21.51 9.22
N ASP A 22 9.39 21.52 10.24
CA ASP A 22 8.07 20.89 10.24
C ASP A 22 7.19 21.51 9.15
N GLY A 23 7.11 20.82 8.01
CA GLY A 23 6.10 21.06 6.98
C GLY A 23 4.98 20.03 7.12
N PHE A 24 4.18 20.16 8.19
CA PHE A 24 2.97 19.36 8.37
C PHE A 24 1.88 19.89 7.42
N GLU A 25 1.96 19.52 6.15
CA GLU A 25 0.95 19.82 5.16
C GLU A 25 -0.26 18.91 5.39
N LYS A 26 -1.25 19.49 6.07
CA LYS A 26 -2.51 18.88 6.46
C LYS A 26 -3.41 18.73 5.23
N THR A 27 -3.13 17.76 4.36
CA THR A 27 -4.03 17.39 3.24
C THR A 27 -5.15 16.50 3.76
N GLY A 28 -6.16 17.15 4.32
CA GLY A 28 -7.38 16.50 4.78
C GLY A 28 -8.55 17.47 4.80
N ASN A 29 -8.62 18.39 3.83
CA ASN A 29 -9.83 19.16 3.58
C ASN A 29 -10.60 18.44 2.46
N CYS A 30 -11.63 17.69 2.87
CA CYS A 30 -12.69 17.27 1.99
C CYS A 30 -13.17 18.48 1.18
N GLY A 31 -13.14 18.32 -0.14
CA GLY A 31 -13.67 19.28 -1.09
C GLY A 31 -15.12 19.64 -0.75
N LEU A 32 -15.29 20.85 -0.22
CA LEU A 32 -16.61 21.45 -0.04
C LEU A 32 -16.54 22.96 -0.27
N LEU A 33 -15.66 23.45 -1.15
CA LEU A 33 -15.56 24.87 -1.51
C LEU A 33 -15.19 25.15 -2.97
N ALA A 34 -15.42 24.22 -3.90
CA ALA A 34 -15.21 24.47 -5.33
C ALA A 34 -16.53 24.70 -6.12
N PHE A 35 -17.54 25.30 -5.47
CA PHE A 35 -18.81 25.66 -6.11
C PHE A 35 -19.19 27.15 -5.97
N CYS A 36 -18.26 28.01 -5.53
CA CYS A 36 -18.56 29.44 -5.41
C CYS A 36 -17.97 30.36 -6.48
N ASP A 37 -17.04 29.90 -7.34
CA ASP A 37 -16.34 30.83 -8.26
C ASP A 37 -16.80 30.83 -9.72
N LEU A 38 -17.94 30.21 -10.03
CA LEU A 38 -18.57 30.32 -11.36
C LEU A 38 -19.76 31.30 -11.40
N VAL A 39 -19.81 32.30 -10.52
CA VAL A 39 -20.89 33.32 -10.52
C VAL A 39 -20.39 34.74 -10.80
N THR A 40 -19.08 35.01 -10.79
CA THR A 40 -18.58 36.40 -10.88
C THR A 40 -18.02 36.81 -12.25
N ARG A 41 -18.48 36.22 -13.36
CA ARG A 41 -18.07 36.66 -14.71
C ARG A 41 -19.21 36.88 -15.70
N ILE A 42 -20.35 37.38 -15.24
CA ILE A 42 -21.39 37.95 -16.11
C ILE A 42 -21.80 39.33 -15.56
N ARG A 43 -20.89 40.30 -15.65
CA ARG A 43 -21.26 41.73 -15.62
C ARG A 43 -21.01 42.28 -17.00
N GLY A 44 -22.03 42.23 -17.86
CA GLY A 44 -21.91 42.83 -19.19
C GLY A 44 -22.92 42.37 -20.22
N VAL A 45 -24.21 42.22 -19.89
CA VAL A 45 -25.26 42.21 -20.91
C VAL A 45 -26.43 43.03 -20.40
N GLN A 46 -26.62 44.17 -21.05
CA GLN A 46 -27.72 45.09 -20.85
C GLN A 46 -29.05 44.47 -21.33
N HIS A 47 -30.13 44.81 -20.62
CA HIS A 47 -31.53 44.73 -21.06
C HIS A 47 -31.97 43.43 -21.76
N VAL A 48 -32.22 42.38 -20.97
CA VAL A 48 -33.10 41.27 -21.38
C VAL A 48 -34.28 41.19 -20.42
N THR A 49 -35.47 41.15 -21.00
CA THR A 49 -36.76 41.38 -20.37
C THR A 49 -37.15 40.32 -19.33
N TRP A 50 -37.68 40.80 -18.21
CA TRP A 50 -37.93 40.14 -16.93
C TRP A 50 -39.05 39.07 -16.91
N ARG A 51 -39.53 38.57 -18.05
CA ARG A 51 -40.65 37.60 -18.08
C ARG A 51 -40.28 36.34 -18.84
N GLY A 52 -39.56 35.43 -18.18
CA GLY A 52 -39.44 34.06 -18.69
C GLY A 52 -38.14 33.35 -18.36
N ILE A 53 -37.75 33.25 -17.09
CA ILE A 53 -36.75 32.26 -16.67
C ILE A 53 -37.22 31.67 -15.33
N ALA A 54 -38.20 30.78 -15.41
CA ALA A 54 -38.70 30.00 -14.28
C ALA A 54 -38.82 28.53 -14.69
N ALA A 55 -37.74 27.93 -15.22
CA ALA A 55 -37.71 26.50 -15.49
C ALA A 55 -36.28 26.03 -15.81
N LEU A 56 -35.31 26.11 -14.89
CA LEU A 56 -34.07 25.31 -15.04
C LEU A 56 -33.22 25.24 -13.76
N THR A 57 -33.80 24.84 -12.63
CA THR A 57 -33.03 24.67 -11.37
C THR A 57 -33.54 23.49 -10.54
N LEU A 58 -33.54 22.27 -11.09
CA LEU A 58 -33.85 21.07 -10.31
C LEU A 58 -33.31 19.78 -10.96
N ALA A 59 -32.01 19.68 -11.23
CA ALA A 59 -31.43 18.44 -11.81
C ALA A 59 -29.99 18.10 -11.37
N LEU A 60 -29.47 18.67 -10.27
CA LEU A 60 -28.07 18.45 -9.85
C LEU A 60 -27.88 17.88 -8.43
N ALA A 61 -28.95 17.50 -7.73
CA ALA A 61 -28.85 17.08 -6.32
C ALA A 61 -28.79 15.55 -6.08
N ALA A 62 -28.77 14.70 -7.11
CA ALA A 62 -28.99 13.25 -6.96
C ALA A 62 -27.86 12.35 -7.48
N VAL A 63 -26.64 12.88 -7.70
CA VAL A 63 -25.47 12.05 -8.05
C VAL A 63 -24.34 12.28 -7.05
N SER A 64 -24.66 12.29 -5.76
CA SER A 64 -23.71 11.93 -4.71
C SER A 64 -23.95 10.49 -4.28
N CYS A 65 -24.07 9.58 -5.25
CA CYS A 65 -23.76 8.17 -4.99
C CYS A 65 -22.28 8.15 -4.64
N GLY A 66 -21.98 8.16 -3.35
CA GLY A 66 -20.62 8.01 -2.86
C GLY A 66 -20.00 6.83 -3.58
N TYR A 67 -18.96 7.11 -4.36
CA TYR A 67 -17.99 6.11 -4.78
C TYR A 67 -17.39 5.56 -3.48
N GLY A 68 -18.09 4.60 -2.87
CA GLY A 68 -17.54 3.81 -1.79
C GLY A 68 -16.29 3.16 -2.36
N ASN A 69 -15.14 3.47 -1.78
CA ASN A 69 -13.91 2.77 -2.15
C ASN A 69 -14.22 1.27 -2.09
N PRO A 70 -13.92 0.51 -3.17
CA PRO A 70 -14.21 -0.90 -3.20
C PRO A 70 -13.61 -1.52 -1.94
N VAL A 71 -14.48 -2.19 -1.18
CA VAL A 71 -14.10 -2.87 0.05
C VAL A 71 -12.98 -3.87 -0.33
N PRO A 72 -11.80 -3.83 0.32
CA PRO A 72 -10.69 -4.69 -0.06
C PRO A 72 -11.12 -6.14 0.07
N GLY A 73 -11.13 -6.93 -1.01
CA GLY A 73 -11.63 -8.32 -0.98
C GLY A 73 -10.79 -9.31 -0.15
N GLY A 74 -9.97 -8.83 0.78
CA GLY A 74 -9.07 -9.60 1.64
C GLY A 74 -7.92 -8.78 2.23
N LEU A 75 -6.94 -9.50 2.79
CA LEU A 75 -5.78 -8.95 3.48
C LEU A 75 -4.51 -9.70 3.07
N THR A 76 -3.42 -8.95 2.87
CA THR A 76 -2.07 -9.47 2.71
C THR A 76 -1.25 -9.16 3.95
N GLY A 77 -0.50 -10.15 4.45
CA GLY A 77 0.41 -10.04 5.57
C GLY A 77 1.76 -10.68 5.24
N LEU A 78 2.65 -10.65 6.22
CA LEU A 78 4.00 -11.20 6.13
C LEU A 78 4.21 -12.20 7.27
N MET A 79 4.82 -13.33 6.97
CA MET A 79 5.21 -14.33 7.96
C MET A 79 6.63 -14.81 7.69
N VAL A 80 7.19 -15.57 8.62
CA VAL A 80 8.47 -16.26 8.45
C VAL A 80 8.17 -17.76 8.38
N ASN A 81 8.59 -18.41 7.29
CA ASN A 81 8.39 -19.85 7.11
C ASN A 81 9.32 -20.68 8.01
N ALA A 82 9.24 -22.01 7.90
CA ALA A 82 10.06 -22.92 8.71
C ALA A 82 11.57 -22.69 8.49
N ASP A 83 11.96 -22.35 7.26
CA ASP A 83 13.34 -22.10 6.82
C ASP A 83 13.88 -20.72 7.21
N GLY A 84 13.04 -19.86 7.83
CA GLY A 84 13.44 -18.52 8.24
C GLY A 84 13.37 -17.47 7.13
N GLN A 85 12.75 -17.79 6.00
CA GLN A 85 12.59 -16.90 4.86
C GLN A 85 11.30 -16.08 4.97
N LEU A 86 11.36 -14.82 4.51
CA LEU A 86 10.19 -13.96 4.45
C LEU A 86 9.18 -14.49 3.44
N THR A 87 7.94 -14.67 3.90
CA THR A 87 6.84 -15.24 3.12
C THR A 87 5.66 -14.29 3.21
N MET A 88 5.05 -13.95 2.07
CA MET A 88 3.77 -13.26 2.08
C MET A 88 2.64 -14.26 2.31
N VAL A 89 1.59 -13.83 3.00
CA VAL A 89 0.36 -14.60 3.17
C VAL A 89 -0.82 -13.73 2.76
N ALA A 90 -1.72 -14.27 1.95
CA ALA A 90 -2.95 -13.60 1.54
C ALA A 90 -4.14 -14.42 1.99
N ALA A 91 -5.14 -13.74 2.56
CA ALA A 91 -6.46 -14.29 2.80
C ALA A 91 -7.51 -13.43 2.09
N TRP A 92 -8.51 -14.05 1.46
CA TRP A 92 -9.48 -13.37 0.60
C TRP A 92 -10.89 -13.91 0.80
N CYS A 93 -11.87 -13.13 0.33
CA CYS A 93 -13.25 -13.55 0.20
C CYS A 93 -13.68 -13.59 -1.26
N GLY A 94 -14.47 -14.60 -1.62
CA GLY A 94 -14.94 -14.78 -2.99
C GLY A 94 -13.83 -15.27 -3.91
N ARG A 95 -13.47 -14.46 -4.91
CA ARG A 95 -12.51 -14.86 -5.94
C ARG A 95 -11.09 -14.80 -5.41
N ALA A 96 -10.32 -15.85 -5.66
CA ALA A 96 -8.92 -15.91 -5.29
C ALA A 96 -8.09 -14.86 -6.06
N PRO A 97 -7.06 -14.27 -5.41
CA PRO A 97 -6.08 -13.48 -6.13
C PRO A 97 -5.37 -14.38 -7.14
N ASP A 98 -4.94 -13.78 -8.22
CA ASP A 98 -4.31 -14.49 -9.33
C ASP A 98 -2.87 -14.02 -9.58
N GLY A 99 -2.43 -13.02 -8.82
CA GLY A 99 -1.04 -12.61 -8.76
C GLY A 99 -0.70 -11.86 -7.48
N VAL A 100 0.59 -11.58 -7.36
CA VAL A 100 1.21 -10.81 -6.30
C VAL A 100 2.10 -9.77 -6.95
N VAL A 101 1.92 -8.51 -6.58
CA VAL A 101 2.78 -7.41 -7.01
C VAL A 101 3.58 -6.90 -5.82
N VAL A 102 4.86 -6.68 -6.05
CA VAL A 102 5.78 -6.08 -5.09
C VAL A 102 6.24 -4.74 -5.64
N TYR A 103 6.13 -3.70 -4.83
CA TYR A 103 6.64 -2.37 -5.12
C TYR A 103 7.86 -2.09 -4.25
N ARG A 104 8.84 -1.35 -4.77
CA ARG A 104 9.86 -0.67 -3.97
C ARG A 104 9.48 0.80 -3.79
N ARG A 105 9.72 1.37 -2.61
CA ARG A 105 9.52 2.80 -2.35
C ARG A 105 10.77 3.58 -2.68
N ALA A 106 10.73 4.48 -3.67
CA ALA A 106 11.84 5.36 -4.01
C ALA A 106 11.35 6.81 -4.07
N ALA A 107 11.94 7.70 -3.27
CA ALA A 107 11.54 9.11 -3.18
C ALA A 107 10.00 9.30 -3.03
N ASP A 108 9.41 8.54 -2.11
CA ASP A 108 7.95 8.50 -1.84
C ASP A 108 7.05 7.94 -2.97
N GLU A 109 7.63 7.52 -4.09
CA GLU A 109 6.92 6.82 -5.15
C GLU A 109 6.99 5.29 -4.97
N LEU A 110 5.94 4.59 -5.41
CA LEU A 110 5.91 3.13 -5.49
C LEU A 110 6.28 2.72 -6.92
N LEU A 111 7.47 2.15 -7.08
CA LEU A 111 7.94 1.60 -8.34
C LEU A 111 7.74 0.09 -8.32
N GLU A 112 7.21 -0.47 -9.40
CA GLU A 112 7.03 -1.92 -9.49
C GLU A 112 8.40 -2.64 -9.48
N GLN A 113 8.54 -3.58 -8.56
CA GLN A 113 9.76 -4.36 -8.35
C GLN A 113 9.59 -5.78 -8.91
N ALA A 114 8.41 -6.38 -8.75
CA ALA A 114 8.09 -7.68 -9.30
C ALA A 114 6.57 -7.85 -9.49
N ASP A 115 6.18 -8.55 -10.54
CA ASP A 115 4.84 -9.10 -10.73
C ASP A 115 4.93 -10.62 -10.86
N VAL A 116 4.22 -11.34 -9.99
CA VAL A 116 4.27 -12.80 -9.90
C VAL A 116 2.87 -13.37 -10.04
N ARG A 117 2.67 -14.20 -11.06
CA ARG A 117 1.42 -14.93 -11.28
C ARG A 117 1.32 -16.12 -10.33
N ALA A 118 0.18 -16.24 -9.66
CA ALA A 118 -0.13 -17.38 -8.82
C ALA A 118 -0.57 -18.58 -9.67
N PRO A 119 -0.32 -19.83 -9.22
CA PRO A 119 -1.05 -20.98 -9.72
C PRO A 119 -2.54 -20.84 -9.40
N VAL A 120 -3.38 -21.77 -9.87
CA VAL A 120 -4.80 -21.79 -9.45
C VAL A 120 -4.88 -22.00 -7.95
N LEU A 121 -5.22 -20.93 -7.22
CA LEU A 121 -5.38 -20.97 -5.78
C LEU A 121 -6.76 -21.50 -5.42
N THR A 122 -6.80 -22.36 -4.40
CA THR A 122 -8.04 -22.91 -3.84
C THR A 122 -8.10 -22.60 -2.35
N GLY A 123 -9.31 -22.56 -1.78
CA GLY A 123 -9.52 -22.16 -0.39
C GLY A 123 -9.64 -20.64 -0.21
N GLY A 124 -9.30 -20.16 0.99
CA GLY A 124 -9.40 -18.74 1.37
C GLY A 124 -8.11 -18.14 1.92
N ILE A 125 -6.99 -18.88 1.81
CA ILE A 125 -5.67 -18.43 2.23
C ILE A 125 -4.60 -19.10 1.36
N ALA A 126 -3.54 -18.36 1.02
CA ALA A 126 -2.34 -18.88 0.37
C ALA A 126 -1.12 -18.09 0.81
N SER A 127 0.05 -18.71 0.65
CA SER A 127 1.33 -18.09 0.96
C SER A 127 2.31 -18.24 -0.20
N MET A 128 3.18 -17.25 -0.38
CA MET A 128 4.25 -17.26 -1.36
C MET A 128 5.54 -16.79 -0.70
N ASN A 129 6.59 -17.59 -0.82
CA ASN A 129 7.92 -17.20 -0.37
C ASN A 129 8.43 -16.03 -1.24
N LEU A 130 8.86 -14.96 -0.58
CA LEU A 130 9.34 -13.74 -1.25
C LEU A 130 10.84 -13.79 -1.54
N GLU A 131 11.61 -14.59 -0.81
CA GLU A 131 13.06 -14.73 -1.01
C GLU A 131 13.40 -15.81 -2.04
N GLU A 132 12.53 -16.82 -2.17
CA GLU A 132 12.69 -17.92 -3.13
C GLU A 132 11.35 -18.23 -3.80
N LYS A 133 11.21 -17.84 -5.07
CA LYS A 133 9.95 -18.05 -5.81
C LYS A 133 9.62 -19.54 -5.91
N PRO A 134 8.45 -20.00 -5.41
CA PRO A 134 8.04 -21.38 -5.58
C PRO A 134 7.95 -21.80 -7.07
N SER A 135 8.13 -23.08 -7.37
CA SER A 135 8.20 -23.58 -8.75
C SER A 135 6.91 -23.45 -9.54
N ASP A 136 5.77 -23.48 -8.86
CA ASP A 136 4.41 -23.36 -9.40
C ASP A 136 3.94 -21.91 -9.58
N TRP A 137 4.70 -20.93 -9.07
CA TRP A 137 4.48 -19.51 -9.30
C TRP A 137 5.31 -19.02 -10.49
N SER A 138 4.82 -18.04 -11.25
CA SER A 138 5.51 -17.54 -12.44
C SER A 138 5.79 -16.04 -12.35
N LEU A 139 7.07 -15.67 -12.27
CA LEU A 139 7.50 -14.27 -12.37
C LEU A 139 7.21 -13.76 -13.78
N GLN A 140 6.35 -12.76 -13.89
CA GLN A 140 6.00 -12.12 -15.16
C GLN A 140 6.99 -11.00 -15.46
N GLU A 141 7.26 -10.15 -14.47
CA GLU A 141 8.12 -8.98 -14.60
C GLU A 141 8.98 -8.77 -13.34
N GLY A 142 10.14 -8.11 -13.51
CA GLY A 142 10.99 -7.66 -12.42
C GLY A 142 11.84 -8.75 -11.76
N SER A 143 12.09 -8.61 -10.45
CA SER A 143 12.87 -9.58 -9.66
C SER A 143 12.49 -9.56 -8.17
N LEU A 144 12.58 -10.73 -7.52
CA LEU A 144 12.44 -10.88 -6.07
C LEU A 144 13.80 -10.77 -5.37
N SER A 145 14.57 -9.74 -5.73
CA SER A 145 15.83 -9.40 -5.09
C SER A 145 15.64 -8.11 -4.29
N PHE A 146 15.86 -8.19 -2.98
CA PHE A 146 15.60 -7.09 -2.07
C PHE A 146 16.89 -6.55 -1.48
N ASP A 147 17.10 -5.25 -1.62
CA ASP A 147 18.24 -4.54 -1.08
C ASP A 147 18.06 -4.29 0.42
N GLU A 148 19.16 -4.34 1.17
CA GLU A 148 19.13 -4.03 2.59
C GLU A 148 18.73 -2.56 2.84
N GLY A 149 17.89 -2.34 3.85
CA GLY A 149 17.40 -1.01 4.22
C GLY A 149 16.33 -0.43 3.28
N GLN A 150 16.11 -1.03 2.11
CA GLN A 150 15.07 -0.60 1.17
C GLN A 150 13.67 -1.04 1.67
N VAL A 151 12.70 -0.13 1.56
CA VAL A 151 11.29 -0.40 1.89
C VAL A 151 10.56 -0.90 0.65
N TYR A 152 9.83 -2.00 0.81
CA TYR A 152 9.00 -2.63 -0.19
C TYR A 152 7.56 -2.69 0.29
N LYS A 153 6.61 -2.87 -0.64
CA LYS A 153 5.20 -3.10 -0.36
C LYS A 153 4.68 -4.24 -1.20
N VAL A 154 4.04 -5.23 -0.57
CA VAL A 154 3.48 -6.39 -1.25
C VAL A 154 1.95 -6.35 -1.22
N HIS A 155 1.33 -6.71 -2.34
CA HIS A 155 -0.11 -6.87 -2.49
C HIS A 155 -0.43 -8.14 -3.27
N ALA A 156 -1.33 -8.97 -2.75
CA ALA A 156 -2.07 -9.89 -3.60
C ALA A 156 -3.15 -9.12 -4.38
N TYR A 157 -3.40 -9.51 -5.64
CA TYR A 157 -4.37 -8.84 -6.51
C TYR A 157 -5.14 -9.84 -7.37
N SER A 158 -6.30 -9.40 -7.89
CA SER A 158 -7.03 -10.09 -8.95
C SER A 158 -7.08 -9.21 -10.19
N SER A 159 -6.53 -9.67 -11.31
CA SER A 159 -6.51 -8.89 -12.56
C SER A 159 -7.92 -8.69 -13.14
N GLU A 160 -8.83 -9.64 -12.91
CA GLU A 160 -10.20 -9.58 -13.44
C GLU A 160 -11.07 -8.52 -12.74
N THR A 161 -10.91 -8.35 -11.41
CA THR A 161 -11.67 -7.35 -10.64
C THR A 161 -10.92 -6.03 -10.46
N HIS A 162 -9.63 -6.02 -10.80
CA HIS A 162 -8.69 -4.92 -10.50
C HIS A 162 -8.62 -4.56 -9.00
N VAL A 163 -9.08 -5.43 -8.11
CA VAL A 163 -9.03 -5.23 -6.65
C VAL A 163 -7.69 -5.72 -6.12
N LYS A 164 -7.00 -4.85 -5.38
CA LYS A 164 -5.83 -5.21 -4.57
C LYS A 164 -6.29 -5.45 -3.14
N LEU A 165 -5.78 -6.52 -2.53
CA LEU A 165 -5.94 -6.73 -1.10
C LEU A 165 -5.16 -5.63 -0.36
N LEU A 166 -5.54 -5.34 0.89
CA LEU A 166 -4.72 -4.48 1.75
C LEU A 166 -3.33 -5.10 1.87
N GLY A 167 -2.31 -4.30 1.55
CA GLY A 167 -0.91 -4.75 1.47
C GLY A 167 -0.17 -4.61 2.78
N ALA A 168 1.07 -5.12 2.80
CA ALA A 168 2.01 -4.94 3.89
C ALA A 168 3.32 -4.34 3.37
N GLU A 169 3.92 -3.40 4.10
CA GLU A 169 5.27 -2.91 3.82
C GLU A 169 6.32 -3.71 4.61
N PHE A 170 7.51 -3.86 4.03
CA PHE A 170 8.61 -4.60 4.65
C PHE A 170 9.98 -4.09 4.22
N THR A 171 10.98 -4.49 4.99
CA THR A 171 12.40 -4.47 4.61
C THR A 171 12.96 -5.88 4.78
N THR A 172 14.19 -6.13 4.32
CA THR A 172 14.90 -7.41 4.58
C THR A 172 15.04 -7.72 6.09
N GLU A 173 14.97 -6.69 6.93
CA GLU A 173 15.04 -6.77 8.39
C GLU A 173 13.68 -7.09 9.05
N SER A 174 12.56 -6.96 8.32
CA SER A 174 11.22 -7.21 8.86
C SER A 174 11.07 -8.61 9.46
N LYS A 175 11.78 -9.62 8.94
CA LYS A 175 11.73 -10.99 9.49
C LYS A 175 12.16 -11.08 10.96
N LYS A 176 13.02 -10.17 11.43
CA LYS A 176 13.44 -10.12 12.84
C LYS A 176 12.30 -9.71 13.80
N LYS A 177 11.26 -9.07 13.28
CA LYS A 177 10.08 -8.63 14.03
C LYS A 177 8.98 -9.70 14.09
N ILE A 178 9.07 -10.75 13.27
CA ILE A 178 7.99 -11.72 13.08
C ILE A 178 8.37 -13.01 13.80
N SER A 179 7.65 -13.34 14.87
CA SER A 179 7.83 -14.65 15.52
C SER A 179 7.24 -15.76 14.63
N ARG A 180 7.79 -16.97 14.72
CA ARG A 180 7.23 -18.14 14.02
C ARG A 180 5.76 -18.34 14.37
N GLY A 181 4.94 -18.63 13.37
CA GLY A 181 3.49 -18.80 13.51
C GLY A 181 2.69 -17.49 13.64
N GLN A 182 3.35 -16.33 13.55
CA GLN A 182 2.69 -15.04 13.50
C GLN A 182 2.70 -14.44 12.08
N VAL A 183 1.69 -13.63 11.81
CA VAL A 183 1.51 -12.84 10.60
C VAL A 183 1.56 -11.37 10.98
N LEU A 184 2.52 -10.64 10.42
CA LEU A 184 2.61 -9.19 10.50
C LEU A 184 1.69 -8.56 9.45
N ILE A 185 0.81 -7.67 9.89
CA ILE A 185 -0.02 -6.83 9.03
C ILE A 185 0.22 -5.35 9.34
N GLN A 186 -0.26 -4.47 8.46
CA GLN A 186 -0.27 -3.04 8.70
C GLN A 186 -1.67 -2.56 9.07
N ASN A 187 -1.79 -1.93 10.24
CA ASN A 187 -3.00 -1.23 10.64
C ASN A 187 -2.91 0.24 10.23
N HIS A 188 -3.86 0.69 9.41
CA HIS A 188 -3.94 2.07 8.89
C HIS A 188 -4.92 2.96 9.68
N ALA A 189 -5.36 2.57 10.87
CA ALA A 189 -6.14 3.43 11.76
C ALA A 189 -5.26 4.55 12.36
N GLY A 190 -4.98 5.58 11.55
CA GLY A 190 -4.08 6.68 11.88
C GLY A 190 -2.68 6.48 11.30
N ALA A 191 -1.65 6.55 12.14
CA ALA A 191 -0.29 6.20 11.72
C ALA A 191 -0.20 4.70 11.44
N THR A 192 0.48 4.32 10.35
CA THR A 192 0.73 2.92 10.01
C THR A 192 1.50 2.24 11.15
N LYS A 193 0.93 1.16 11.69
CA LYS A 193 1.55 0.36 12.76
C LYS A 193 1.63 -1.11 12.37
N ASP A 194 2.77 -1.72 12.65
CA ASP A 194 2.96 -3.16 12.54
C ASP A 194 2.13 -3.85 13.65
N VAL A 195 1.31 -4.84 13.28
CA VAL A 195 0.53 -5.67 14.21
C VAL A 195 0.84 -7.13 13.92
N LEU A 196 1.19 -7.89 14.96
CA LEU A 196 1.39 -9.34 14.87
C LEU A 196 0.11 -10.05 15.27
N LEU A 197 -0.36 -10.93 14.39
CA LEU A 197 -1.53 -11.76 14.59
C LEU A 197 -1.13 -13.23 14.53
N THR A 198 -1.89 -14.10 15.18
CA THR A 198 -1.91 -15.52 14.83
C THR A 198 -2.55 -15.72 13.46
N GLU A 199 -2.37 -16.89 12.85
CA GLU A 199 -3.00 -17.20 11.56
C GLU A 199 -4.54 -17.12 11.61
N ASP A 200 -5.15 -17.55 12.73
CA ASP A 200 -6.60 -17.52 12.91
C ASP A 200 -7.13 -16.08 13.06
N GLU A 201 -6.42 -15.23 13.83
CA GLU A 201 -6.73 -13.80 13.93
C GLU A 201 -6.57 -13.10 12.58
N PHE A 202 -5.53 -13.46 11.80
CA PHE A 202 -5.34 -12.94 10.45
C PHE A 202 -6.51 -13.30 9.53
N LYS A 203 -6.97 -14.56 9.53
CA LYS A 203 -8.15 -15.00 8.76
C LYS A 203 -9.43 -14.28 9.21
N ALA A 204 -9.63 -14.12 10.52
CA ALA A 204 -10.77 -13.41 11.07
C ALA A 204 -10.78 -11.93 10.63
N GLN A 205 -9.62 -11.27 10.67
CA GLN A 205 -9.45 -9.90 10.21
C GLN A 205 -9.68 -9.77 8.70
N ALA A 206 -9.16 -10.70 7.90
CA ALA A 206 -9.40 -10.73 6.46
C ALA A 206 -10.89 -10.83 6.15
N LYS A 207 -11.64 -11.66 6.87
CA LYS A 207 -13.10 -11.81 6.71
C LYS A 207 -13.88 -10.53 7.06
N TYR A 208 -13.42 -9.75 8.03
CA TYR A 208 -14.04 -8.47 8.38
C TYR A 208 -13.88 -7.43 7.26
N LEU A 209 -12.86 -7.59 6.42
CA LEU A 209 -12.53 -6.62 5.37
C LEU A 209 -13.30 -6.85 4.06
N CYS A 210 -14.18 -7.85 3.93
CA CYS A 210 -14.70 -8.36 2.65
C CYS A 210 -16.02 -7.76 2.09
#